data_AF-A0A2S8V1C0-F1
#
_entry.id   AF-A0A2S8V1C0-F1
#
_cell.length_a   1.000
_cell.length_b   1.000
_cell.length_c   1.000
_cell.angle_alpha   90.00
_cell.angle_beta   90.00
_cell.angle_gamma   90.00
#
_symmetry.space_group_name_H-M   'P 1'
#
loop_
_entity.id
_entity.type
_entity.pdbx_description
1 polymer ?
#
loop_
_entity_poly.entity_id
_entity_poly.type
_entity_poly.pdbx_seq_one_letter_code
_entity_poly.pdbx_strand_id
1 'polypeptide(L)'
;MRQPTNPPSDTGAVAVPTTTLGSMKRLATAIVLAGAFAATLAGCSGTTASDSVAKQSPNDAACEAFATLTLDLDTRVAENDVLLKPLADLRAEFDTVALSADGDVKTRMLAVDDAIPEPPHMVVFGDNRDVYNDAIDAVSRACTAADAEVTVTHLTHGVG
;
A
#
# COMPACT_ATOMS: atom_id res chain seq x y z
N MET A 1 -9.14 -50.04 -35.28
CA MET A 1 -8.13 -49.92 -36.35
C MET A 1 -7.79 -48.44 -36.53
N ARG A 2 -6.50 -48.12 -36.42
CA ARG A 2 -5.75 -46.94 -36.93
C ARG A 2 -6.19 -45.51 -36.52
N GLN A 3 -5.38 -44.92 -35.62
CA GLN A 3 -5.02 -43.49 -35.61
C GLN A 3 -4.28 -43.07 -36.89
N PRO A 4 -4.37 -41.78 -37.24
CA PRO A 4 -3.21 -40.97 -37.64
C PRO A 4 -3.17 -39.63 -36.84
N THR A 5 -2.17 -39.32 -36.01
CA THR A 5 -0.86 -38.65 -36.27
C THR A 5 -0.91 -37.18 -36.74
N ASN A 6 -0.77 -36.26 -35.75
CA ASN A 6 -0.13 -34.91 -35.63
C ASN A 6 0.58 -34.26 -36.86
N PRO A 7 0.68 -32.90 -36.94
CA PRO A 7 1.67 -32.12 -36.18
C PRO A 7 1.20 -30.78 -35.55
N PRO A 8 1.98 -30.23 -34.58
CA PRO A 8 1.76 -28.93 -33.94
C PRO A 8 2.25 -27.77 -34.82
N SER A 9 1.53 -26.64 -34.78
CA SER A 9 1.97 -25.39 -35.42
C SER A 9 2.85 -24.59 -34.48
N ASP A 10 4.00 -24.23 -35.03
CA ASP A 10 5.10 -23.44 -34.50
C ASP A 10 4.74 -22.01 -34.05
N THR A 11 5.31 -21.64 -32.91
CA THR A 11 6.31 -20.56 -32.77
C THR A 11 5.94 -19.15 -33.26
N GLY A 12 5.46 -18.33 -32.32
CA GLY A 12 5.43 -16.86 -32.42
C GLY A 12 6.18 -16.22 -31.25
N ALA A 13 7.52 -16.23 -31.31
CA ALA A 13 8.37 -15.48 -30.40
C ALA A 13 8.26 -13.98 -30.75
N VAL A 14 7.60 -13.20 -29.89
CA VAL A 14 7.62 -11.73 -29.98
C VAL A 14 8.90 -11.24 -29.31
N ALA A 15 9.77 -10.67 -30.13
CA ALA A 15 11.07 -10.16 -29.76
C ALA A 15 10.97 -8.97 -28.78
N VAL A 16 11.84 -9.03 -27.77
CA VAL A 16 12.18 -7.92 -26.87
C VAL A 16 13.00 -6.88 -27.65
N PRO A 17 12.69 -5.58 -27.59
CA PRO A 17 13.60 -4.57 -28.09
C PRO A 17 14.75 -4.37 -27.09
N THR A 18 15.92 -4.90 -27.45
CA THR A 18 17.21 -4.53 -26.86
C THR A 18 17.66 -3.21 -27.49
N THR A 19 17.53 -2.10 -26.77
CA THR A 19 18.23 -0.85 -27.13
C THR A 19 19.59 -0.82 -26.42
N THR A 20 20.64 -0.95 -27.22
CA THR A 20 22.02 -0.75 -26.80
C THR A 20 22.60 0.48 -27.49
N LEU A 21 23.45 1.18 -26.75
CA LEU A 21 24.54 2.07 -27.15
C LEU A 21 24.30 3.58 -27.17
N GLY A 22 24.96 4.27 -26.24
CA GLY A 22 25.15 5.72 -26.22
C GLY A 22 26.17 6.13 -25.17
N SER A 23 27.45 5.81 -25.42
CA SER A 23 28.58 6.21 -24.58
C SER A 23 28.87 7.71 -24.74
N MET A 24 28.71 8.52 -23.68
CA MET A 24 29.34 9.85 -23.58
C MET A 24 29.87 10.10 -22.16
N LYS A 25 31.17 9.81 -22.02
CA LYS A 25 32.22 10.61 -21.35
C LYS A 25 31.80 11.59 -20.22
N ARG A 26 32.17 11.16 -19.01
CA ARG A 26 32.85 11.90 -17.91
C ARG A 26 32.20 13.20 -17.42
N LEU A 27 31.70 13.13 -16.19
CA LEU A 27 32.06 14.12 -15.17
C LEU A 27 32.29 13.37 -13.85
N ALA A 28 33.57 13.36 -13.47
CA ALA A 28 34.03 12.86 -12.20
C ALA A 28 33.73 13.89 -11.12
N THR A 29 33.11 13.47 -10.03
CA THR A 29 33.22 14.16 -8.75
C THR A 29 33.49 13.12 -7.68
N ALA A 30 34.78 12.86 -7.47
CA ALA A 30 35.27 12.24 -6.25
C ALA A 30 35.22 13.30 -5.14
N ILE A 31 34.50 13.02 -4.05
CA ILE A 31 34.78 13.63 -2.76
C ILE A 31 35.14 12.49 -1.81
N VAL A 32 36.44 12.43 -1.55
CA VAL A 32 37.09 11.64 -0.51
C VAL A 32 36.90 12.38 0.81
N LEU A 33 36.43 11.70 1.86
CA LEU A 33 36.74 11.97 3.28
C LEU A 33 36.16 10.80 4.08
N ALA A 34 36.88 9.69 4.23
CA ALA A 34 37.92 9.48 5.24
C ALA A 34 37.45 9.89 6.66
N GLY A 35 37.13 8.89 7.48
CA GLY A 35 36.76 9.11 8.87
C GLY A 35 36.18 7.87 9.53
N ALA A 36 36.98 6.81 9.61
CA ALA A 36 36.65 5.62 10.39
C ALA A 36 36.57 5.96 11.89
N PHE A 37 35.58 5.37 12.55
CA PHE A 37 35.62 4.81 13.90
C PHE A 37 36.48 5.52 14.96
N ALA A 38 35.80 6.16 15.91
CA ALA A 38 36.25 6.17 17.29
C ALA A 38 35.03 5.85 18.18
N ALA A 39 34.99 4.61 18.65
CA ALA A 39 34.16 4.22 19.76
C ALA A 39 34.65 4.95 21.01
N THR A 40 33.79 5.73 21.66
CA THR A 40 33.89 5.99 23.10
C THR A 40 32.48 6.13 23.68
N LEU A 41 32.02 5.03 24.30
CA LEU A 41 31.20 5.10 25.49
C LEU A 41 31.88 6.07 26.48
N ALA A 42 31.18 7.10 26.92
CA ALA A 42 31.15 7.55 28.32
C ALA A 42 30.50 8.93 28.41
N GLY A 43 29.35 8.97 29.07
CA GLY A 43 29.05 10.04 30.03
C GLY A 43 28.67 11.42 29.50
N CYS A 44 27.57 11.91 30.09
CA CYS A 44 27.34 13.29 30.47
C CYS A 44 26.89 14.27 29.37
N SER A 45 25.62 14.67 29.52
CA SER A 45 25.15 16.05 29.44
C SER A 45 25.73 16.89 28.31
N GLY A 46 25.07 16.85 27.16
CA GLY A 46 25.26 17.81 26.09
C GLY A 46 23.92 18.07 25.43
N THR A 47 23.33 19.21 25.71
CA THR A 47 22.32 19.84 24.86
C THR A 47 22.82 19.82 23.41
N THR A 48 22.24 18.94 22.61
CA THR A 48 22.15 19.14 21.17
C THR A 48 20.67 19.26 20.88
N ALA A 49 20.22 20.50 20.74
CA ALA A 49 19.08 20.81 19.89
C ALA A 49 19.44 20.33 18.48
N SER A 50 19.27 19.03 18.24
CA SER A 50 19.05 18.53 16.92
C SER A 50 17.65 19.01 16.57
N ASP A 51 17.59 20.09 15.79
CA ASP A 51 16.46 20.40 14.92
C ASP A 51 16.30 19.24 13.92
N SER A 52 15.91 18.07 14.42
CA SER A 52 15.20 17.07 13.64
C SER A 52 13.75 17.50 13.70
N VAL A 53 13.40 18.51 12.90
CA VAL A 53 12.01 18.63 12.44
C VAL A 53 11.76 17.33 11.69
N ALA A 54 11.13 16.36 12.35
CA ALA A 54 10.67 15.14 11.72
C ALA A 54 9.90 15.60 10.48
N LYS A 55 10.40 15.24 9.31
CA LYS A 55 9.80 15.65 8.04
C LYS A 55 8.51 14.86 7.94
N GLN A 56 7.42 15.46 8.43
CA GLN A 56 6.10 14.86 8.45
C GLN A 56 5.75 14.47 7.01
N SER A 57 5.39 13.20 6.80
CA SER A 57 5.06 12.71 5.46
C SER A 57 3.85 13.47 4.94
N PRO A 58 3.80 13.84 3.65
CA PRO A 58 2.57 14.39 3.07
C PRO A 58 1.36 13.45 3.23
N ASN A 59 1.61 12.15 3.45
CA ASN A 59 0.57 11.13 3.59
C ASN A 59 0.16 10.82 5.03
N ASP A 60 0.80 11.39 6.07
CA ASP A 60 0.56 11.00 7.47
C ASP A 60 -0.93 11.08 7.85
N ALA A 61 -1.56 12.23 7.55
CA ALA A 61 -2.97 12.44 7.86
C ALA A 61 -3.90 11.48 7.10
N ALA A 62 -3.60 11.19 5.84
CA ALA A 62 -4.39 10.26 5.03
C ALA A 62 -4.26 8.82 5.55
N CYS A 63 -3.04 8.40 5.91
CA CYS A 63 -2.77 7.08 6.47
C CYS A 63 -3.46 6.89 7.83
N GLU A 64 -3.44 7.89 8.71
CA GLU A 64 -4.14 7.85 10.00
C GLU A 64 -5.67 7.81 9.84
N ALA A 65 -6.21 8.65 8.95
CA ALA A 65 -7.64 8.64 8.64
C ALA A 65 -8.08 7.29 8.05
N PHE A 66 -7.26 6.70 7.18
CA PHE A 66 -7.52 5.37 6.63
C PHE A 66 -7.56 4.29 7.71
N ALA A 67 -6.60 4.27 8.65
CA ALA A 67 -6.64 3.34 9.77
C ALA A 67 -7.94 3.46 10.58
N THR A 68 -8.36 4.69 10.85
CA THR A 68 -9.61 4.96 11.56
C THR A 68 -10.83 4.39 10.82
N LEU A 69 -10.89 4.55 9.49
CA LEU A 69 -11.96 3.99 8.66
C LEU A 69 -11.96 2.45 8.66
N THR A 70 -10.79 1.80 8.65
CA THR A 70 -10.73 0.33 8.70
C THR A 70 -11.27 -0.22 10.03
N LEU A 71 -11.01 0.48 11.14
CA LEU A 71 -11.54 0.12 12.46
C LEU A 71 -13.06 0.32 12.53
N ASP A 72 -13.55 1.44 12.01
CA ASP A 72 -14.99 1.72 11.94
C ASP A 72 -15.73 0.67 11.09
N LEU A 73 -15.14 0.27 9.96
CA LEU A 73 -15.73 -0.80 9.15
C LEU A 73 -15.80 -2.14 9.91
N ASP A 74 -14.71 -2.60 10.55
CA ASP A 74 -14.74 -3.85 11.33
C ASP A 74 -15.79 -3.80 12.43
N THR A 75 -15.89 -2.66 13.14
CA THR A 75 -16.91 -2.43 14.17
C THR A 75 -18.32 -2.54 13.59
N ARG A 76 -18.60 -1.86 12.47
CA ARG A 76 -19.93 -1.89 11.82
C ARG A 76 -20.27 -3.27 11.26
N VAL A 77 -19.29 -4.02 10.75
CA VAL A 77 -19.50 -5.40 10.28
C VAL A 77 -19.86 -6.29 11.48
N ALA A 78 -19.13 -6.17 12.59
CA ALA A 78 -19.40 -6.93 13.80
C ALA A 78 -20.80 -6.62 14.39
N GLU A 79 -21.25 -5.37 14.33
CA GLU A 79 -22.56 -4.93 14.82
C GLU A 79 -23.71 -5.18 13.82
N ASN A 80 -23.42 -5.70 12.62
CA ASN A 80 -24.36 -5.79 11.49
C ASN A 80 -24.93 -4.42 11.02
N ASP A 81 -24.29 -3.31 11.42
CA ASP A 81 -24.69 -1.94 11.08
C ASP A 81 -24.36 -1.57 9.63
N VAL A 82 -23.46 -2.32 8.97
CA VAL A 82 -23.20 -2.18 7.52
C VAL A 82 -24.44 -2.46 6.67
N LEU A 83 -25.42 -3.20 7.20
CA LEU A 83 -26.72 -3.38 6.54
C LEU A 83 -27.67 -2.19 6.79
N LEU A 84 -27.43 -1.39 7.82
CA LEU A 84 -28.32 -0.33 8.32
C LEU A 84 -27.89 1.07 7.89
N LYS A 85 -26.58 1.38 7.88
CA LYS A 85 -26.02 2.59 7.27
C LYS A 85 -25.63 2.29 5.82
N PRO A 86 -25.90 3.17 4.83
CA PRO A 86 -25.52 2.90 3.46
C PRO A 86 -24.02 2.70 3.37
N LEU A 87 -23.58 1.51 2.97
CA LEU A 87 -22.19 1.23 2.58
C LEU A 87 -21.62 2.31 1.64
N ALA A 88 -22.47 2.91 0.81
CA ALA A 88 -22.15 4.03 -0.06
C ALA A 88 -21.53 5.22 0.69
N ASP A 89 -21.99 5.52 1.92
CA ASP A 89 -21.44 6.60 2.73
C ASP A 89 -20.01 6.27 3.16
N LEU A 90 -19.77 5.02 3.57
CA LEU A 90 -18.43 4.56 3.98
C LEU A 90 -17.46 4.51 2.79
N ARG A 91 -17.92 4.07 1.61
CA ARG A 91 -17.14 4.12 0.37
C ARG A 91 -16.75 5.55 0.01
N ALA A 92 -17.67 6.50 0.15
CA ALA A 92 -17.38 7.92 -0.06
C ALA A 92 -16.36 8.47 0.95
N GLU A 93 -16.36 7.99 2.20
CA GLU A 93 -15.34 8.33 3.21
C GLU A 93 -13.95 7.78 2.81
N PHE A 94 -13.86 6.53 2.36
CA PHE A 94 -12.61 5.96 1.83
C PHE A 94 -12.08 6.72 0.61
N ASP A 95 -12.94 7.05 -0.35
CA ASP A 95 -12.57 7.86 -1.52
C ASP A 95 -12.06 9.25 -1.11
N THR A 96 -12.75 9.91 -0.17
CA THR A 96 -12.33 11.22 0.36
C THR A 96 -10.94 11.16 0.98
N VAL A 97 -10.65 10.12 1.79
CA VAL A 97 -9.32 9.91 2.37
C VAL A 97 -8.28 9.63 1.28
N ALA A 98 -8.60 8.78 0.30
CA ALA A 98 -7.70 8.48 -0.80
C ALA A 98 -7.35 9.73 -1.64
N LEU A 99 -8.30 10.65 -1.84
CA LEU A 99 -8.08 11.92 -2.54
C LEU A 99 -7.12 12.86 -1.81
N SER A 100 -6.96 12.71 -0.49
CA SER A 100 -6.02 13.48 0.33
C SER A 100 -4.60 12.89 0.35
N ALA A 101 -4.43 11.66 -0.11
CA ALA A 101 -3.13 11.02 -0.24
C ALA A 101 -2.47 11.31 -1.61
N ASP A 102 -1.17 11.09 -1.67
CA ASP A 102 -0.35 11.25 -2.87
C ASP A 102 0.30 9.93 -3.32
N GLY A 103 0.53 9.80 -4.63
CA GLY A 103 1.32 8.72 -5.21
C GLY A 103 0.75 7.31 -4.99
N ASP A 104 1.62 6.37 -4.63
CA ASP A 104 1.24 4.95 -4.45
C ASP A 104 0.24 4.77 -3.29
N VAL A 105 0.33 5.58 -2.23
CA VAL A 105 -0.61 5.53 -1.09
C VAL A 105 -2.05 5.75 -1.57
N LYS A 106 -2.28 6.79 -2.38
CA LYS A 106 -3.58 7.04 -3.02
C LYS A 106 -4.04 5.87 -3.87
N THR A 107 -3.16 5.35 -4.74
CA THR A 107 -3.50 4.22 -5.61
C THR A 107 -3.90 2.98 -4.80
N ARG A 108 -3.23 2.70 -3.68
CA ARG A 108 -3.59 1.57 -2.81
C ARG A 108 -4.88 1.81 -2.03
N MET A 109 -5.13 3.02 -1.56
CA MET A 109 -6.38 3.34 -0.86
C MET A 109 -7.60 3.23 -1.79
N LEU A 110 -7.49 3.65 -3.04
CA LEU A 110 -8.56 3.46 -4.03
C LEU A 110 -8.84 1.99 -4.32
N ALA A 111 -7.81 1.14 -4.33
CA ALA A 111 -7.98 -0.31 -4.51
C ALA A 111 -8.73 -0.99 -3.35
N VAL A 112 -8.79 -0.36 -2.17
CA VAL A 112 -9.60 -0.85 -1.04
C VAL A 112 -11.08 -0.59 -1.29
N ASP A 113 -11.44 0.55 -1.88
CA ASP A 113 -12.83 0.81 -2.28
C ASP A 113 -13.32 -0.22 -3.30
N ASP A 114 -12.48 -0.57 -4.27
CA ASP A 114 -12.78 -1.62 -5.27
C ASP A 114 -12.95 -3.03 -4.64
N ALA A 115 -12.34 -3.26 -3.47
CA ALA A 115 -12.43 -4.54 -2.75
C ALA A 115 -13.71 -4.66 -1.90
N ILE A 116 -14.45 -3.57 -1.71
CA ILE A 116 -15.73 -3.55 -1.00
C ILE A 116 -16.86 -3.94 -1.98
N PRO A 117 -17.60 -5.03 -1.76
CA PRO A 117 -18.68 -5.46 -2.66
C PRO A 117 -19.77 -4.40 -2.80
N GLU A 118 -20.33 -4.27 -3.99
CA GLU A 118 -21.49 -3.39 -4.19
C GLU A 118 -22.77 -4.03 -3.65
N PRO A 119 -23.72 -3.25 -3.11
CA PRO A 119 -25.08 -3.76 -2.87
C PRO A 119 -25.69 -4.30 -4.18
N PRO A 120 -26.31 -5.49 -4.20
CA PRO A 120 -26.77 -6.32 -3.07
C PRO A 120 -25.79 -7.41 -2.61
N HIS A 121 -24.56 -7.45 -3.11
CA HIS A 121 -23.58 -8.53 -2.88
C HIS A 121 -22.88 -8.46 -1.50
N MET A 122 -23.47 -7.74 -0.55
CA MET A 122 -22.91 -7.58 0.80
C MET A 122 -22.94 -8.84 1.64
N VAL A 123 -23.87 -9.75 1.35
CA VAL A 123 -23.90 -11.08 1.98
C VAL A 123 -22.61 -11.87 1.68
N VAL A 124 -21.92 -11.51 0.59
CA VAL A 124 -20.68 -12.13 0.11
C VAL A 124 -19.43 -11.41 0.66
N PHE A 125 -19.60 -10.40 1.52
CA PHE A 125 -18.46 -9.64 2.05
C PHE A 125 -17.58 -10.48 2.97
N GLY A 126 -18.18 -11.43 3.71
CA GLY A 126 -17.42 -12.43 4.47
C GLY A 126 -16.54 -13.31 3.57
N ASP A 127 -16.99 -13.64 2.35
CA ASP A 127 -16.24 -14.46 1.40
C ASP A 127 -15.13 -13.65 0.69
N ASN A 128 -15.28 -12.33 0.56
CA ASN A 128 -14.27 -11.42 0.00
C ASN A 128 -13.34 -10.81 1.06
N ARG A 129 -13.45 -11.25 2.32
CA ARG A 129 -12.69 -10.72 3.45
C ARG A 129 -11.18 -10.75 3.22
N ASP A 130 -10.67 -11.84 2.65
CA ASP A 130 -9.23 -11.99 2.41
C ASP A 130 -8.74 -10.99 1.35
N VAL A 131 -9.55 -10.75 0.30
CA VAL A 131 -9.25 -9.74 -0.73
C VAL A 131 -9.21 -8.33 -0.13
N TYR A 132 -10.17 -8.01 0.74
CA TYR A 132 -10.20 -6.74 1.44
C TYR A 132 -9.00 -6.56 2.39
N ASN A 133 -8.68 -7.59 3.18
CA ASN A 133 -7.55 -7.57 4.11
C ASN A 133 -6.20 -7.45 3.37
N ASP A 134 -6.04 -8.12 2.23
CA ASP A 134 -4.86 -7.98 1.37
C ASP A 134 -4.70 -6.56 0.82
N ALA A 135 -5.81 -5.91 0.47
CA ALA A 135 -5.82 -4.52 0.01
C ALA A 135 -5.44 -3.54 1.13
N ILE A 136 -5.96 -3.75 2.35
CA ILE A 136 -5.55 -3.02 3.55
C ILE A 136 -4.03 -3.14 3.80
N ASP A 137 -3.50 -4.37 3.72
CA ASP A 137 -2.07 -4.61 3.92
C ASP A 137 -1.22 -3.90 2.86
N ALA A 138 -1.73 -3.77 1.63
CA ALA A 138 -1.08 -2.98 0.59
C ALA A 138 -1.00 -1.49 0.95
N VAL A 139 -2.07 -0.93 1.56
CA VAL A 139 -2.05 0.46 2.05
C VAL A 139 -1.06 0.61 3.20
N SER A 140 -1.05 -0.29 4.18
CA SER A 140 -0.11 -0.22 5.31
C SER A 140 1.36 -0.24 4.86
N ARG A 141 1.70 -1.10 3.89
CA ARG A 141 3.04 -1.12 3.28
C ARG A 141 3.35 0.19 2.53
N ALA A 142 2.39 0.75 1.80
CA ALA A 142 2.58 1.99 1.07
C ALA A 142 2.77 3.19 2.01
N CYS A 143 2.00 3.27 3.10
CA CYS A 143 2.17 4.26 4.16
C CYS A 143 3.56 4.15 4.81
N THR A 144 3.98 2.94 5.17
CA THR A 144 5.33 2.70 5.73
C THR A 144 6.43 3.13 4.78
N ALA A 145 6.29 2.83 3.48
CA ALA A 145 7.24 3.26 2.44
C ALA A 145 7.26 4.79 2.21
N ALA A 146 6.20 5.48 2.62
CA ALA A 146 6.10 6.94 2.61
C ALA A 146 6.50 7.58 3.95
N ASP A 147 7.16 6.83 4.85
CA ASP A 147 7.52 7.27 6.20
C ASP A 147 6.31 7.63 7.10
N ALA A 148 5.13 7.10 6.78
CA ALA A 148 3.90 7.23 7.57
C ALA A 148 3.59 5.90 8.28
N GLU A 149 3.73 5.86 9.61
CA GLU A 149 3.40 4.65 10.38
C GLU A 149 1.89 4.53 10.59
N VAL A 150 1.32 3.37 10.25
CA VAL A 150 -0.11 3.13 10.34
C VAL A 150 -0.40 1.74 10.87
N THR A 151 -1.29 1.65 11.87
CA THR A 151 -1.85 0.38 12.34
C THR A 151 -3.25 0.23 11.75
N VAL A 152 -3.38 -0.68 10.79
CA VAL A 152 -4.65 -0.96 10.12
C VAL A 152 -5.37 -2.12 10.82
N THR A 153 -6.70 -2.10 10.77
CA THR A 153 -7.53 -3.17 11.36
C THR A 153 -8.04 -4.08 10.26
N HIS A 154 -7.72 -5.37 10.37
CA HIS A 154 -8.28 -6.40 9.50
C HIS A 154 -9.71 -6.73 9.91
N LEU A 155 -10.54 -7.07 8.93
CA LEU A 155 -11.83 -7.67 9.20
C LEU A 155 -11.60 -9.03 9.85
N THR A 156 -12.12 -9.18 11.06
CA THR A 156 -12.05 -10.44 11.82
C THR A 156 -13.40 -11.15 11.86
N HIS A 157 -14.48 -10.43 11.60
CA HIS A 157 -15.87 -10.91 11.61
C HIS A 157 -16.43 -10.98 10.19
N GLY A 158 -17.16 -12.04 9.86
CA GLY A 158 -17.96 -12.12 8.65
C GLY A 158 -19.40 -11.68 8.94
N VAL A 159 -20.07 -11.05 7.98
CA VAL A 159 -21.53 -10.87 8.02
C VAL A 159 -22.16 -12.26 7.88
N GLY A 160 -22.74 -12.77 8.98
CA GLY A 160 -23.30 -14.11 9.09
C GLY A 160 -24.82 -14.16 8.92
#